data_AF-A0A8C7K0V5-F1
#
_entry.id   AF-A0A8C7K0V5-F1
#
_cell.length_a   1.000
_cell.length_b   1.000
_cell.length_c   1.000
_cell.angle_alpha   90.00
_cell.angle_beta   90.00
_cell.angle_gamma   90.00
#
_symmetry.space_group_name_H-M   'P 1'
#
loop_
_entity.id
_entity.type
_entity.pdbx_description
1 polymer ?
#
loop_
_entity_poly.entity_id
_entity_poly.type
_entity_poly.pdbx_seq_one_letter_code
_entity_poly.pdbx_strand_id
1 'polypeptide(L)'
;MSCAAYLDGNATPKSMSRAKQWTDEVENLYRFQQAGYRDELEYKQVKQVDLIDRWPETGFVKKLQRRDNTFYYYNRKRECEDRKSIK
;
A
#
# COMPACT_ATOMS: atom_id res chain seq x y z
N MET A 1 -26.35 3.56 -21.21
CA MET A 1 -25.10 4.05 -20.59
C MET A 1 -24.94 3.35 -19.26
N SER A 2 -24.12 2.32 -19.21
CA SER A 2 -23.89 1.55 -17.98
C SER A 2 -22.62 0.73 -18.17
N CYS A 3 -21.48 1.37 -17.96
CA CYS A 3 -20.19 0.69 -17.91
C CYS A 3 -20.02 0.20 -16.47
N ALA A 4 -20.54 -0.99 -16.17
CA ALA A 4 -20.14 -1.73 -14.98
C ALA A 4 -18.70 -2.19 -15.20
N ALA A 5 -17.74 -1.46 -14.62
CA ALA A 5 -16.37 -1.91 -14.54
C ALA A 5 -16.36 -3.14 -13.64
N TYR A 6 -16.30 -4.32 -14.25
CA TYR A 6 -15.94 -5.55 -13.55
C TYR A 6 -14.67 -5.26 -12.76
N LEU A 7 -14.76 -5.36 -11.44
CA LEU A 7 -13.60 -5.41 -10.56
C LEU A 7 -12.93 -6.76 -10.80
N ASP A 8 -12.23 -6.85 -11.92
CA ASP A 8 -11.35 -7.96 -12.21
C ASP A 8 -10.31 -7.95 -11.08
N GLY A 9 -10.26 -9.03 -10.30
CA GLY A 9 -9.31 -9.23 -9.21
C GLY A 9 -7.86 -9.29 -9.66
N ASN A 10 -7.57 -8.79 -10.86
CA ASN A 10 -6.28 -8.70 -11.50
C ASN A 10 -6.13 -7.34 -12.21
N ALA A 11 -6.62 -6.26 -11.61
CA ALA A 11 -6.39 -4.89 -12.09
C ALA A 11 -4.89 -4.54 -12.01
N THR A 12 -4.17 -4.85 -13.08
CA THR A 12 -2.79 -4.41 -13.29
C THR A 12 -2.76 -2.90 -13.55
N PRO A 13 -1.83 -2.15 -12.95
CA PRO A 13 -1.76 -0.71 -13.13
C PRO A 13 -1.46 -0.40 -14.60
N LYS A 14 -2.17 0.57 -15.18
CA LYS A 14 -1.95 0.97 -16.58
C LYS A 14 -0.67 1.78 -16.77
N SER A 15 -0.27 2.53 -15.75
CA SER A 15 0.96 3.33 -15.73
C SER A 15 1.43 3.56 -14.30
N MET A 16 2.72 3.87 -14.13
CA MET A 16 3.27 4.31 -12.86
C MET A 16 3.74 5.76 -13.01
N SER A 17 3.41 6.58 -12.00
CA SER A 17 3.92 7.95 -11.90
C SER A 17 4.63 8.12 -10.57
N ARG A 18 5.67 8.96 -10.55
CA ARG A 18 6.42 9.24 -9.32
C ARG A 18 5.67 10.26 -8.48
N ALA A 19 5.56 10.00 -7.19
CA ALA A 19 5.02 10.96 -6.24
C ALA A 19 5.91 12.22 -6.23
N LYS A 20 5.30 13.39 -6.41
CA LYS A 20 6.00 14.69 -6.38
C LYS A 20 6.02 15.31 -4.99
N GLN A 21 5.07 14.92 -4.14
CA GLN A 21 4.89 15.42 -2.78
C GLN A 21 4.55 14.23 -1.88
N TRP A 22 4.91 14.33 -0.61
CA TRP A 22 4.52 13.34 0.37
C TRP A 22 3.06 13.58 0.80
N THR A 23 2.27 12.52 0.79
CA THR A 23 0.91 12.47 1.30
C THR A 23 0.73 11.18 2.10
N ASP A 24 -0.35 11.08 2.88
CA ASP A 24 -0.68 9.89 3.65
C ASP A 24 -0.87 8.65 2.77
N GLU A 25 -1.36 8.84 1.54
CA GLU A 25 -1.47 7.79 0.53
C GLU A 25 -0.09 7.33 0.05
N VAL A 26 0.84 8.26 -0.19
CA VAL A 26 2.22 7.95 -0.61
C VAL A 26 2.97 7.21 0.51
N GLU A 27 2.76 7.57 1.78
CA GLU A 27 3.32 6.83 2.92
C GLU A 27 2.81 5.39 2.95
N ASN A 28 1.50 5.17 2.78
CA ASN A 28 0.93 3.83 2.76
C ASN A 28 1.42 3.03 1.55
N LEU A 29 1.46 3.62 0.36
CA LEU A 29 2.02 3.00 -0.85
C LEU A 29 3.49 2.61 -0.64
N TYR A 30 4.29 3.48 -0.04
CA TYR A 30 5.67 3.18 0.32
C TYR A 30 5.77 1.96 1.25
N ARG A 31 4.90 1.84 2.25
CA ARG A 31 4.86 0.68 3.15
C ARG A 31 4.50 -0.61 2.41
N PHE A 32 3.50 -0.58 1.53
CA PHE A 32 3.17 -1.75 0.70
C PHE A 32 4.36 -2.16 -0.17
N GLN A 33 4.99 -1.21 -0.85
CA GLN A 33 6.15 -1.44 -1.72
C GLN A 33 7.35 -2.00 -0.94
N GLN A 34 7.62 -1.47 0.26
CA GLN A 34 8.63 -2.00 1.17
C GLN A 34 8.38 -3.48 1.52
N ALA A 35 7.12 -3.87 1.73
CA ALA A 35 6.75 -5.25 2.02
C ALA A 35 6.72 -6.18 0.78
N GLY A 36 6.92 -5.64 -0.43
CA GLY A 36 6.92 -6.39 -1.68
C GLY A 36 5.55 -6.50 -2.34
N TYR A 37 4.66 -5.54 -2.05
CA TYR A 37 3.35 -5.38 -2.69
C TYR A 37 3.29 -4.03 -3.39
N ARG A 38 2.63 -3.95 -4.54
CA ARG A 38 2.44 -2.68 -5.24
C ARG A 38 1.55 -1.71 -4.48
N ASP A 39 0.44 -2.22 -3.96
CA ASP A 39 -0.63 -1.46 -3.31
C ASP A 39 -1.44 -2.34 -2.35
N GLU A 40 -2.43 -1.73 -1.71
CA GLU A 40 -3.37 -2.41 -0.80
C GLU A 40 -4.15 -3.52 -1.50
N LEU A 41 -4.55 -3.35 -2.76
CA LEU A 41 -5.37 -4.33 -3.48
C LEU A 41 -4.57 -5.61 -3.71
N GLU A 42 -3.32 -5.49 -4.15
CA GLU A 42 -2.44 -6.64 -4.32
C GLU A 42 -2.22 -7.36 -2.98
N TYR A 43 -2.01 -6.62 -1.89
CA TYR A 43 -1.85 -7.24 -0.57
C TYR A 43 -3.09 -8.06 -0.16
N LYS A 44 -4.29 -7.48 -0.31
CA LYS A 44 -5.56 -8.15 0.00
C LYS A 44 -5.77 -9.40 -0.85
N GLN A 45 -5.43 -9.33 -2.13
CA GLN A 45 -5.51 -10.47 -3.06
C GLN A 45 -4.52 -11.59 -2.70
N VAL A 46 -3.24 -11.25 -2.48
CA VAL A 46 -2.19 -12.23 -2.22
C VAL A 46 -2.37 -12.91 -0.86
N LYS A 47 -2.78 -12.15 0.17
CA LYS A 47 -2.97 -12.68 1.52
C LYS A 47 -4.39 -13.13 1.81
N GLN A 48 -5.32 -12.90 0.88
CA GLN A 48 -6.75 -13.20 1.05
C GLN A 48 -7.31 -12.60 2.35
N VAL A 49 -6.96 -11.34 2.61
CA VAL A 49 -7.40 -10.58 3.78
C VAL A 49 -8.20 -9.36 3.35
N ASP A 50 -9.32 -9.10 4.02
CA ASP A 50 -10.14 -7.92 3.74
C ASP A 50 -9.71 -6.70 4.56
N LEU A 51 -9.14 -6.95 5.74
CA LEU A 51 -8.76 -5.94 6.73
C LEU A 51 -7.24 -5.87 6.89
N ILE A 52 -6.74 -4.64 6.95
CA ILE A 52 -5.32 -4.32 7.18
C ILE A 52 -5.21 -3.60 8.50
N ASP A 53 -4.27 -4.04 9.34
CA ASP A 53 -3.97 -3.37 10.60
C ASP A 53 -3.45 -1.97 10.34
N ARG A 54 -4.19 -0.96 10.81
CA ARG A 54 -3.86 0.46 10.70
C ARG A 54 -3.81 1.11 12.07
N TRP A 55 -3.03 2.17 12.19
CA TRP A 55 -3.03 3.02 13.36
C TRP A 55 -4.31 3.86 13.39
N PRO A 56 -5.05 3.90 14.52
CA PRO A 56 -6.34 4.62 14.59
C PRO A 56 -6.18 6.14 14.50
N GLU A 57 -5.03 6.67 14.90
CA GLU A 57 -4.76 8.12 14.90
C GLU A 57 -4.43 8.67 13.51
N THR A 58 -3.63 7.93 12.73
CA THR A 58 -3.08 8.40 11.44
C THR A 58 -3.62 7.66 10.23
N GLY A 59 -4.26 6.50 10.42
CA GLY A 59 -4.69 5.63 9.33
C GLY A 59 -3.56 4.89 8.61
N PHE A 60 -2.31 5.03 9.09
CA PHE A 60 -1.16 4.37 8.47
C PHE A 60 -1.12 2.87 8.74
N VAL A 61 -0.64 2.12 7.76
CA VAL A 61 -0.43 0.67 7.88
C VAL A 61 0.51 0.37 9.05
N LYS A 62 0.04 -0.39 10.02
CA LYS A 62 0.78 -0.75 11.24
C LYS A 62 1.67 -1.97 11.01
N LYS A 63 1.16 -2.94 10.26
CA LYS A 63 1.82 -4.24 10.07
C LYS A 63 1.44 -4.82 8.72
N LEU A 64 2.42 -5.38 8.01
CA LEU A 64 2.21 -6.17 6.80
C LEU A 64 2.95 -7.49 6.89
N GLN A 65 2.31 -8.57 6.44
CA GLN A 65 3.01 -9.83 6.23
C GLN A 65 3.64 -9.84 4.84
N ARG A 66 4.92 -10.15 4.75
CA ARG A 66 5.64 -10.27 3.47
C ARG A 66 5.32 -11.61 2.78
N ARG A 67 5.81 -11.75 1.55
CA ARG A 67 5.69 -12.98 0.75
C ARG A 67 6.46 -14.17 1.36
N ASP A 68 7.51 -13.91 2.14
CA ASP A 68 8.29 -14.91 2.89
C ASP A 68 7.67 -15.29 4.26
N ASN A 69 6.43 -14.86 4.51
CA ASN A 69 5.69 -15.04 5.77
C ASN A 69 6.28 -14.33 7.00
N THR A 70 7.33 -13.52 6.84
CA THR A 70 7.80 -12.62 7.90
C THR A 70 6.93 -11.37 8.00
N PHE A 71 7.00 -10.65 9.12
CA PHE A 71 6.17 -9.47 9.37
C PHE A 71 7.02 -8.21 9.41
N TYR A 72 6.61 -7.19 8.66
CA TYR A 72 7.06 -5.83 8.86
C TYR A 72 6.11 -5.08 9.79
N TYR A 73 6.70 -4.34 10.72
CA TYR A 73 6.03 -3.42 11.61
C TYR A 73 6.48 -2.01 11.26
N TYR A 74 5.53 -1.11 11.12
CA TYR A 74 5.78 0.28 10.77
C TYR A 74 5.39 1.19 11.92
N ASN A 75 6.15 2.26 12.12
CA ASN A 75 5.85 3.21 13.16
C ASN A 75 4.56 3.97 12.87
N ARG A 76 3.95 4.47 13.94
CA ARG A 76 2.75 5.34 13.91
C ARG A 76 3.05 6.70 13.30
N LYS A 77 4.30 7.15 13.36
CA LYS A 77 4.77 8.41 12.75
C LYS A 77 5.25 8.18 11.31
N ARG A 78 5.37 9.27 10.55
CA ARG A 78 5.91 9.31 9.19
C ARG A 78 7.32 8.70 9.14
N GLU A 79 7.53 7.71 8.27
CA GLU A 79 8.85 7.11 8.03
C GLU A 79 9.42 7.46 6.64
N CYS A 80 8.57 7.91 5.71
CA CYS A 80 8.99 8.40 4.41
C CYS A 80 9.37 9.88 4.49
N GLU A 81 10.65 10.18 4.73
CA GLU A 81 11.22 11.52 4.51
C GLU A 81 11.03 11.95 3.05
N ASP A 82 10.84 13.24 2.78
CA ASP A 82 10.58 13.78 1.42
C ASP A 82 11.62 13.34 0.38
N ARG A 83 12.84 12.96 0.79
CA ARG A 83 13.88 12.43 -0.11
C ARG A 83 13.61 11.00 -0.60
N LYS A 84 12.77 10.23 0.10
CA LYS A 84 12.46 8.82 -0.23
C LYS A 84 11.21 8.66 -1.10
N SER A 85 10.39 9.70 -1.26
CA SER A 85 9.21 9.67 -2.15
C SER A 85 9.59 9.65 -3.64
N ILE A 86 10.85 9.99 -3.96
CA ILE A 86 11.45 9.93 -5.30
C ILE A 86 12.37 8.70 -5.41
N LYS A 87 11.84 7.49 -5.25
CA LYS A 87 12.55 6.25 -5.60
C LYS A 87 11.83 5.49 -6.70
#